data_AF-A0A6V8ECZ6-F1
#
_entry.id   AF-A0A6V8ECZ6-F1
#
_cell.length_a   1.000
_cell.length_b   1.000
_cell.length_c   1.000
_cell.angle_alpha   90.00
_cell.angle_beta   90.00
_cell.angle_gamma   90.00
#
_symmetry.space_group_name_H-M   'P 1'
#
loop_
_entity.id
_entity.type
_entity.pdbx_description
1 polymer ?
#
loop_
_entity_poly.entity_id
_entity_poly.type
_entity_poly.pdbx_seq_one_letter_code
_entity_poly.pdbx_strand_id
1 'polypeptide(L)'
;MIAFSGELFAISSLQLPSEYFTILKRRALMKSYVVSILLLLGLYQGGNLETSLVTNQGSEINLATILFLSQTLILSLVCIPAKYSDSILKVGQARTKSFAIMAILCVFVLLIVTSVVLQNTAEFRAGNRYLLESLWLSASFLLIVSTLQILPRYGFDSAARPEFWWLRMSIVFAPALIYWFNHLAVFLIPSLWIIGSLTIIIPNLIEQDATSPSNQRLSFLIVVSLVILMLTANTTNMLSNFILLGGVILITSALIVNGLER
;
A
#
# COMPACT_ATOMS: atom_id res chain seq x y z
N MET A 1 15.98 5.39 5.62
CA MET A 1 15.00 4.66 4.77
C MET A 1 15.17 4.94 3.29
N ILE A 2 15.44 6.18 2.88
CA ILE A 2 15.59 6.58 1.46
C ILE A 2 16.57 5.67 0.68
N ALA A 3 17.75 5.38 1.24
CA ALA A 3 18.73 4.51 0.58
C ALA A 3 18.22 3.06 0.35
N PHE A 4 17.56 2.46 1.34
CA PHE A 4 17.01 1.09 1.24
C PHE A 4 15.78 1.04 0.34
N SER A 5 14.97 2.09 0.37
CA SER A 5 13.85 2.24 -0.58
C SER A 5 14.34 2.32 -2.02
N GLY A 6 15.50 2.91 -2.28
CA GLY A 6 16.12 2.95 -3.61
C GLY A 6 16.55 1.57 -4.11
N GLU A 7 17.21 0.77 -3.25
CA GLU A 7 17.57 -0.63 -3.57
C GLU A 7 16.30 -1.47 -3.85
N LEU A 8 15.28 -1.38 -2.99
CA LEU A 8 14.00 -2.10 -3.18
C LEU A 8 13.21 -1.61 -4.39
N PHE A 9 13.34 -0.33 -4.76
CA PHE A 9 12.73 0.22 -5.96
C PHE A 9 13.40 -0.33 -7.23
N ALA A 10 14.74 -0.32 -7.30
CA ALA A 10 15.51 -0.86 -8.42
C ALA A 10 15.31 -2.38 -8.58
N ILE A 11 15.55 -3.12 -7.49
CA ILE A 11 14.60 -4.08 -6.94
C ILE A 11 13.41 -4.45 -7.80
N SER A 12 12.33 -3.69 -7.56
CA SER A 12 11.00 -3.82 -8.11
C SER A 12 10.84 -3.45 -9.59
N SER A 13 11.77 -2.75 -10.22
CA SER A 13 11.63 -2.35 -11.64
C SER A 13 12.19 -3.38 -12.63
N LEU A 14 13.19 -4.19 -12.24
CA LEU A 14 13.88 -5.11 -13.17
C LEU A 14 13.19 -6.46 -13.40
N GLN A 15 12.99 -6.87 -14.66
CA GLN A 15 12.26 -8.09 -15.02
C GLN A 15 12.98 -9.42 -14.71
N LEU A 16 14.32 -9.46 -14.76
CA LEU A 16 15.12 -10.68 -14.66
C LEU A 16 16.21 -10.55 -13.58
N PRO A 17 16.06 -11.19 -12.40
CA PRO A 17 17.09 -11.14 -11.37
C PRO A 17 18.21 -12.14 -11.67
N SER A 18 19.42 -11.64 -11.94
CA SER A 18 20.64 -12.48 -11.87
C SER A 18 20.93 -12.91 -10.42
N GLU A 19 21.81 -13.89 -10.20
CA GLU A 19 22.15 -14.36 -8.84
C GLU A 19 22.58 -13.23 -7.90
N TYR A 20 23.29 -12.21 -8.41
CA TYR A 20 23.67 -11.04 -7.62
C TYR A 20 22.46 -10.25 -7.09
N PHE A 21 21.36 -10.21 -7.84
CA PHE A 21 20.12 -9.54 -7.41
C PHE A 21 19.37 -10.30 -6.32
N THR A 22 19.51 -11.62 -6.24
CA THR A 22 18.85 -12.40 -5.17
C THR A 22 19.50 -12.12 -3.81
N ILE A 23 20.83 -12.00 -3.78
CA ILE A 23 21.60 -11.61 -2.60
C ILE A 23 21.27 -10.18 -2.18
N LEU A 24 21.23 -9.26 -3.15
CA LEU A 24 20.86 -7.86 -2.89
C LEU A 24 19.43 -7.75 -2.35
N LYS A 25 18.47 -8.45 -2.97
CA LYS A 25 17.07 -8.55 -2.51
C LYS A 25 17.00 -9.00 -1.06
N ARG A 26 17.66 -10.10 -0.71
CA ARG A 26 17.64 -10.62 0.66
C ARG A 26 18.20 -9.62 1.68
N ARG A 27 19.32 -8.97 1.36
CA ARG A 27 19.95 -7.97 2.23
C ARG A 27 19.07 -6.73 2.39
N ALA A 28 18.53 -6.20 1.30
CA ALA A 28 17.66 -5.03 1.30
C ALA A 28 16.37 -5.30 2.10
N LEU A 29 15.74 -6.47 1.93
CA LEU A 29 14.56 -6.87 2.70
C LEU A 29 14.86 -7.00 4.19
N MET A 30 15.96 -7.67 4.57
CA MET A 30 16.34 -7.81 5.98
C MET A 30 16.56 -6.44 6.65
N LYS A 31 17.29 -5.54 5.99
CA LYS A 31 17.49 -4.17 6.49
C LYS A 31 16.16 -3.42 6.62
N SER A 32 15.30 -3.53 5.61
CA SER A 32 13.96 -2.93 5.60
C SER A 32 13.11 -3.38 6.78
N TYR A 33 13.01 -4.69 7.04
CA TYR A 33 12.23 -5.20 8.16
C TYR A 33 12.78 -4.77 9.52
N VAL A 34 14.10 -4.86 9.72
CA VAL A 34 14.73 -4.43 10.97
C VAL A 34 14.47 -2.95 11.23
N VAL A 35 14.67 -2.09 10.23
CA VAL A 35 14.44 -0.65 10.37
C VAL A 35 12.96 -0.35 10.61
N SER A 36 12.03 -1.01 9.90
CA SER A 36 10.59 -0.80 10.12
C SER A 36 10.15 -1.19 11.53
N ILE A 37 10.66 -2.31 12.08
CA ILE A 37 10.35 -2.73 13.46
C ILE A 37 10.92 -1.73 14.47
N LEU A 38 12.18 -1.31 14.31
CA LEU A 38 12.80 -0.32 15.18
C LEU A 38 12.06 1.02 15.17
N LEU A 39 11.59 1.45 14.00
CA LEU A 39 10.80 2.69 13.88
C LEU A 39 9.43 2.57 14.54
N LEU A 40 8.73 1.45 14.36
CA LEU A 40 7.45 1.22 15.04
C LEU A 40 7.62 1.21 16.56
N LEU A 41 8.67 0.55 17.07
CA LEU A 41 9.00 0.56 18.49
C LEU A 41 9.36 1.97 18.99
N GLY A 42 10.15 2.73 18.22
CA GLY A 42 10.51 4.10 18.57
C GLY A 42 9.32 5.06 18.57
N LEU A 43 8.42 4.94 17.59
CA LEU A 43 7.17 5.72 17.53
C LEU A 43 6.23 5.39 18.70
N TYR A 44 6.16 4.11 19.08
CA TYR A 44 5.35 3.67 20.22
C TYR A 44 5.93 4.14 21.56
N GLN A 45 7.22 3.88 21.83
CA GLN A 45 7.87 4.29 23.08
C GLN A 45 7.95 5.80 23.23
N GLY A 46 8.08 6.54 22.12
CA GLY A 46 8.11 7.99 22.12
C GLY A 46 6.75 8.66 22.37
N GLY A 47 5.66 7.91 22.57
CA GLY A 47 4.31 8.45 22.79
C GLY A 47 3.72 9.17 21.55
N ASN A 48 4.42 9.15 20.41
CA ASN A 48 4.05 9.86 19.19
C ASN A 48 2.78 9.29 18.52
N LEU A 49 2.35 8.10 18.93
CA LEU A 49 1.14 7.41 18.46
C LEU A 49 -0.08 7.67 19.35
N GLU A 50 0.08 8.24 20.54
CA GLU A 50 -1.01 8.47 21.50
C GLU A 50 -1.72 9.82 21.30
N THR A 51 -1.01 10.83 20.80
CA THR A 51 -1.61 12.13 20.48
C THR A 51 -2.30 12.08 19.12
N SER A 52 -3.41 12.79 18.95
CA SER A 52 -4.02 13.01 17.63
C SER A 52 -2.97 13.62 16.69
N LEU A 53 -2.45 12.81 15.78
CA LEU A 53 -1.34 13.14 14.87
C LEU A 53 -1.53 14.45 14.10
N VAL A 54 -2.78 14.90 13.93
CA VAL A 54 -3.18 16.13 13.21
C VAL A 54 -3.06 17.40 14.06
N THR A 55 -3.26 17.33 15.38
CA THR A 55 -3.35 18.54 16.23
C THR A 55 -1.99 19.08 16.65
N ASN A 56 -0.92 18.31 16.51
CA ASN A 56 0.39 18.66 17.06
C ASN A 56 1.26 19.35 16.00
N GLN A 57 1.40 20.68 16.07
CA GLN A 57 2.18 21.51 15.14
C GLN A 57 3.71 21.21 15.11
N GLY A 58 4.21 20.29 15.95
CA GLY A 58 5.58 19.77 15.92
C GLY A 58 5.72 18.36 15.32
N SER A 59 4.67 17.78 14.73
CA SER A 59 4.62 16.38 14.30
C SER A 59 5.15 16.11 12.88
N GLU A 60 5.68 17.12 12.16
CA GLU A 60 6.08 16.97 10.75
C GLU A 60 7.11 15.84 10.53
N ILE A 61 8.09 15.73 11.43
CA ILE A 61 9.10 14.66 11.39
C ILE A 61 8.44 13.28 11.61
N ASN A 62 7.45 13.20 12.49
CA ASN A 62 6.73 11.96 12.76
C ASN A 62 5.85 11.56 11.56
N LEU A 63 5.13 12.51 10.96
CA LEU A 63 4.32 12.29 9.77
C LEU A 63 5.18 11.85 8.58
N ALA A 64 6.30 12.52 8.34
CA ALA A 64 7.28 12.11 7.33
C ALA A 64 7.82 10.70 7.61
N THR A 65 8.13 10.37 8.86
CA THR A 65 8.59 9.03 9.26
C THR A 65 7.53 7.96 8.99
N ILE A 66 6.26 8.24 9.28
CA ILE A 66 5.13 7.34 8.99
C ILE A 66 4.95 7.13 7.48
N LEU A 67 5.08 8.20 6.69
CA LEU A 67 5.00 8.11 5.22
C LEU A 67 6.15 7.26 4.66
N PHE A 68 7.39 7.46 5.13
CA PHE A 68 8.54 6.65 4.72
C PHE A 68 8.44 5.19 5.18
N LEU A 69 7.87 4.95 6.36
CA LEU A 69 7.56 3.62 6.86
C LEU A 69 6.58 2.92 5.93
N SER A 70 5.47 3.60 5.59
CA SER A 70 4.46 3.09 4.65
C SER A 70 5.07 2.73 3.29
N GLN A 71 5.84 3.66 2.70
CA GLN A 71 6.57 3.42 1.45
C GLN A 71 7.46 2.19 1.52
N THR A 72 8.23 2.04 2.60
CA THR A 72 9.16 0.92 2.77
C THR A 72 8.42 -0.42 2.93
N LEU A 73 7.33 -0.43 3.70
CA LEU A 73 6.51 -1.63 3.91
C LEU A 73 5.83 -2.08 2.61
N ILE A 74 5.26 -1.15 1.84
CA ILE A 74 4.62 -1.49 0.55
C ILE A 74 5.66 -1.99 -0.46
N LEU A 75 6.85 -1.36 -0.55
CA LEU A 75 7.90 -1.86 -1.44
C LEU A 75 8.35 -3.28 -1.07
N SER A 76 8.55 -3.54 0.22
CA SER A 76 9.09 -4.82 0.71
C SER A 76 8.06 -5.95 0.74
N LEU A 77 6.81 -5.69 1.16
CA LEU A 77 5.78 -6.70 1.37
C LEU A 77 4.79 -6.81 0.21
N VAL A 78 4.68 -5.79 -0.65
CA VAL A 78 3.77 -5.81 -1.81
C VAL A 78 4.56 -5.88 -3.11
N CYS A 79 5.38 -4.87 -3.41
CA CYS A 79 5.99 -4.73 -4.74
C CYS A 79 6.95 -5.88 -5.06
N ILE A 80 7.75 -6.31 -4.08
CA ILE A 80 8.73 -7.39 -4.28
C ILE A 80 8.08 -8.77 -4.46
N PRO A 81 7.16 -9.23 -3.59
CA PRO A 81 6.45 -10.49 -3.82
C PRO A 81 5.63 -10.47 -5.11
N ALA A 82 5.05 -9.32 -5.45
CA ALA A 82 4.22 -9.22 -6.64
C ALA A 82 4.98 -9.40 -7.96
N LYS A 83 6.30 -9.19 -7.98
CA LYS A 83 7.09 -9.46 -9.20
C LYS A 83 6.98 -10.91 -9.66
N TYR A 84 6.96 -11.84 -8.70
CA TYR A 84 6.84 -13.26 -9.00
C TYR A 84 5.49 -13.54 -9.67
N SER A 85 4.41 -13.13 -9.02
CA SER A 85 3.04 -13.27 -9.54
C SER A 85 2.88 -12.60 -10.92
N ASP A 86 3.36 -11.37 -11.09
CA ASP A 86 3.27 -10.65 -12.36
C ASP A 86 4.06 -11.34 -13.48
N SER A 87 5.19 -11.98 -13.14
CA SER A 87 6.03 -12.70 -14.09
C SER A 87 5.42 -14.03 -14.57
N ILE A 88 4.48 -14.61 -13.83
CA ILE A 88 3.71 -15.77 -14.27
C ILE A 88 2.58 -15.32 -15.21
N LEU A 89 1.89 -14.24 -14.85
CA LEU A 89 0.71 -13.72 -15.56
C LEU A 89 1.01 -12.96 -16.88
N LYS A 90 2.28 -12.80 -17.29
CA LYS A 90 2.77 -12.00 -18.45
C LYS A 90 1.71 -11.46 -19.41
N VAL A 91 1.17 -12.32 -20.29
CA VAL A 91 0.19 -11.96 -21.34
C VAL A 91 -1.19 -12.57 -21.03
N GLY A 92 -1.58 -12.46 -19.76
CA GLY A 92 -2.84 -12.94 -19.19
C GLY A 92 -4.09 -12.65 -20.03
N GLN A 93 -4.89 -13.66 -20.36
CA GLN A 93 -6.27 -13.46 -20.78
C GLN A 93 -7.03 -12.67 -19.68
N ALA A 94 -7.88 -11.74 -20.10
CA ALA A 94 -8.66 -10.85 -19.22
C ALA A 94 -7.86 -9.79 -18.43
N ARG A 95 -6.61 -9.47 -18.82
CA ARG A 95 -5.80 -8.38 -18.24
C ARG A 95 -6.53 -7.03 -18.10
N THR A 96 -7.22 -6.57 -19.15
CA THR A 96 -7.98 -5.30 -19.11
C THR A 96 -9.12 -5.37 -18.09
N LYS A 97 -9.81 -6.50 -18.00
CA LYS A 97 -10.91 -6.73 -17.04
C LYS A 97 -10.38 -6.73 -15.60
N SER A 98 -9.25 -7.41 -15.37
CA SER A 98 -8.55 -7.45 -14.09
C SER A 98 -8.18 -6.05 -13.60
N PHE A 99 -7.56 -5.25 -14.45
CA PHE A 99 -7.21 -3.87 -14.12
C PHE A 99 -8.44 -2.99 -13.89
N ALA A 100 -9.50 -3.13 -14.69
CA ALA A 100 -10.74 -2.38 -14.50
C ALA A 100 -11.41 -2.69 -13.15
N ILE A 101 -11.48 -3.97 -12.76
CA ILE A 101 -12.01 -4.37 -11.45
C ILE A 101 -11.15 -3.80 -10.32
N MET A 102 -9.82 -3.88 -10.45
CA MET A 102 -8.91 -3.28 -9.47
C MET A 102 -9.09 -1.76 -9.35
N ALA A 103 -9.26 -1.04 -10.46
CA ALA A 103 -9.48 0.40 -10.45
C ALA A 103 -10.79 0.78 -9.75
N ILE A 104 -11.88 0.06 -10.01
CA ILE A 104 -13.17 0.26 -9.32
C ILE A 104 -13.01 0.02 -7.82
N LEU A 105 -12.39 -1.09 -7.42
CA LEU A 105 -12.14 -1.39 -6.01
C LEU A 105 -11.24 -0.34 -5.34
N CYS A 106 -10.24 0.17 -6.05
CA CYS A 106 -9.38 1.24 -5.58
C CYS A 106 -10.20 2.48 -5.19
N VAL A 107 -11.12 2.93 -6.05
CA VAL A 107 -12.00 4.07 -5.76
C VAL A 107 -12.85 3.83 -4.51
N PHE A 108 -13.51 2.67 -4.42
CA PHE A 108 -14.38 2.37 -3.29
C PHE A 108 -13.61 2.23 -1.97
N VAL A 109 -12.48 1.52 -1.97
CA VAL A 109 -11.67 1.33 -0.77
C VAL A 109 -11.05 2.66 -0.32
N LEU A 110 -10.54 3.48 -1.24
CA LEU A 110 -10.04 4.83 -0.94
C LEU A 110 -11.12 5.66 -0.26
N LEU A 111 -12.29 5.77 -0.88
CA LEU A 111 -13.36 6.63 -0.37
C LEU A 111 -13.86 6.13 0.99
N ILE A 112 -14.23 4.85 1.09
CA ILE A 112 -14.86 4.29 2.29
C ILE A 112 -13.87 4.30 3.46
N VAL A 113 -12.69 3.70 3.29
CA VAL A 113 -11.75 3.54 4.41
C VAL A 113 -11.21 4.88 4.85
N THR A 114 -10.84 5.77 3.93
CA THR A 114 -10.35 7.12 4.30
C THR A 114 -11.44 7.93 5.00
N SER A 115 -12.70 7.81 4.56
CA SER A 115 -13.84 8.47 5.25
C SER A 115 -14.01 7.95 6.68
N VAL A 116 -13.93 6.63 6.89
CA VAL A 116 -14.04 6.02 8.23
C VAL A 116 -12.92 6.51 9.14
N VAL A 117 -11.67 6.57 8.64
CA VAL A 117 -10.54 7.04 9.44
C VAL A 117 -10.71 8.51 9.81
N LEU A 118 -11.11 9.37 8.86
CA LEU A 118 -11.37 10.79 9.12
C LEU A 118 -12.54 10.99 10.10
N GLN A 119 -13.64 10.26 9.94
CA GLN A 119 -14.80 10.36 10.84
C GLN A 119 -14.45 10.01 12.29
N ASN A 120 -13.49 9.11 12.49
CA ASN A 120 -13.02 8.72 13.82
C ASN A 120 -12.17 9.80 14.52
N THR A 121 -11.69 10.81 13.79
CA THR A 121 -11.00 11.96 14.39
C THR A 121 -11.99 13.04 14.85
N ALA A 122 -11.74 13.64 16.01
CA ALA A 122 -12.64 14.62 16.61
C ALA A 122 -12.89 15.85 15.72
N GLU A 123 -11.86 16.32 15.01
CA GLU A 123 -11.91 17.53 14.17
C GLU A 123 -12.80 17.38 12.93
N PHE A 124 -12.85 16.19 12.33
CA PHE A 124 -13.56 15.93 11.08
C PHE A 124 -14.92 15.24 11.27
N ARG A 125 -15.26 14.86 12.51
CA ARG A 125 -16.51 14.17 12.87
C ARG A 125 -17.75 15.06 12.71
N ALA A 126 -17.61 16.37 12.90
CA ALA A 126 -18.76 17.29 12.84
C ALA A 126 -19.22 17.51 11.39
N GLY A 127 -20.51 17.26 11.14
CA GLY A 127 -21.12 17.41 9.81
C GLY A 127 -20.57 16.41 8.79
N ASN A 128 -20.46 16.83 7.52
CA ASN A 128 -20.00 15.99 6.40
C ASN A 128 -18.55 16.26 6.01
N ARG A 129 -17.75 16.89 6.89
CA ARG A 129 -16.38 17.31 6.56
C ARG A 129 -15.47 16.11 6.25
N TYR A 130 -15.57 15.03 7.00
CA TYR A 130 -14.83 13.78 6.74
C TYR A 130 -15.03 13.24 5.31
N LEU A 131 -16.24 13.39 4.75
CA LEU A 131 -16.58 12.91 3.41
C LEU A 131 -16.06 13.86 2.32
N LEU A 132 -16.08 15.16 2.57
CA LEU A 132 -15.49 16.14 1.66
C LEU A 132 -13.97 15.96 1.56
N GLU A 133 -13.29 15.83 2.69
CA GLU A 133 -11.82 15.66 2.73
C GLU A 133 -11.41 14.30 2.15
N SER A 134 -12.18 13.23 2.41
CA SER A 134 -11.90 11.92 1.81
C SER A 134 -12.07 11.93 0.29
N LEU A 135 -13.06 12.66 -0.24
CA LEU A 135 -13.23 12.85 -1.69
C LEU A 135 -12.06 13.60 -2.30
N TRP A 136 -11.60 14.69 -1.68
CA TRP A 136 -10.43 15.43 -2.15
C TRP A 136 -9.17 14.57 -2.18
N LEU A 137 -8.86 13.88 -1.08
CA LEU A 137 -7.70 13.00 -0.99
C LEU A 137 -7.76 11.86 -2.01
N SER A 138 -8.94 11.23 -2.16
CA SER A 138 -9.15 10.16 -3.14
C SER A 138 -9.01 10.68 -4.58
N ALA A 139 -9.56 11.86 -4.88
CA ALA A 139 -9.45 12.49 -6.19
C ALA A 139 -7.99 12.84 -6.52
N SER A 140 -7.24 13.40 -5.58
CA SER A 140 -5.81 13.69 -5.75
C SER A 140 -5.01 12.42 -6.05
N PHE A 141 -5.28 11.33 -5.33
CA PHE A 141 -4.64 10.04 -5.59
C PHE A 141 -4.99 9.50 -6.99
N LEU A 142 -6.27 9.52 -7.37
CA LEU A 142 -6.72 9.05 -8.68
C LEU A 142 -6.17 9.88 -9.84
N LEU A 143 -5.98 11.18 -9.64
CA LEU A 143 -5.33 12.05 -10.63
C LEU A 143 -3.88 11.59 -10.86
N ILE A 144 -3.11 11.37 -9.79
CA ILE A 144 -1.73 10.88 -9.88
C ILE A 144 -1.69 9.52 -10.59
N VAL A 145 -2.55 8.58 -10.20
CA VAL A 145 -2.65 7.28 -10.88
C VAL A 145 -2.94 7.48 -12.36
N SER A 146 -3.93 8.28 -12.71
CA SER A 146 -4.34 8.50 -14.11
C SER A 146 -3.20 9.08 -14.96
N THR A 147 -2.43 10.03 -14.41
CA THR A 147 -1.26 10.59 -15.08
C THR A 147 -0.15 9.55 -15.25
N LEU A 148 0.16 8.77 -14.20
CA LEU A 148 1.23 7.76 -14.26
C LEU A 148 0.88 6.58 -15.17
N GLN A 149 -0.41 6.22 -15.32
CA GLN A 149 -0.87 5.17 -16.22
C GLN A 149 -0.70 5.51 -17.72
N ILE A 150 -0.35 6.75 -18.04
CA ILE A 150 0.03 7.16 -19.40
C ILE A 150 1.45 6.63 -19.74
N LEU A 151 2.36 6.52 -18.77
CA LEU A 151 3.76 6.14 -18.98
C LEU A 151 3.96 4.74 -19.59
N PRO A 152 3.25 3.69 -19.14
CA PRO A 152 3.24 2.38 -19.80
C PRO A 152 2.96 2.43 -21.30
N ARG A 153 2.06 3.32 -21.74
CA ARG A 153 1.64 3.42 -23.14
C ARG A 153 2.74 3.98 -24.04
N TYR A 154 3.65 4.75 -23.46
CA TYR A 154 4.82 5.29 -24.14
C TYR A 154 6.07 4.40 -24.03
N GLY A 155 5.95 3.21 -23.45
CA GLY A 155 7.06 2.27 -23.32
C GLY A 155 8.07 2.61 -22.23
N PHE A 156 7.72 3.49 -21.27
CA PHE A 156 8.57 3.83 -20.12
C PHE A 156 8.57 2.74 -19.03
N ASP A 157 8.54 1.45 -19.40
CA ASP A 157 8.57 0.37 -18.43
C ASP A 157 9.15 -0.93 -19.00
N SER A 158 9.88 -1.66 -18.15
CA SER A 158 10.39 -3.01 -18.40
C SER A 158 9.74 -4.06 -17.49
N ALA A 159 8.76 -3.70 -16.65
CA ALA A 159 8.04 -4.63 -15.80
C ALA A 159 7.18 -5.61 -16.61
N ALA A 160 6.92 -6.80 -16.06
CA ALA A 160 6.04 -7.78 -16.70
C ALA A 160 4.59 -7.26 -16.84
N ARG A 161 4.14 -6.44 -15.89
CA ARG A 161 2.80 -5.85 -15.83
C ARG A 161 2.87 -4.36 -15.51
N PRO A 162 3.15 -3.52 -16.51
CA PRO A 162 3.42 -2.11 -16.28
C PRO A 162 2.24 -1.37 -15.61
N GLU A 163 1.00 -1.65 -15.97
CA GLU A 163 -0.18 -1.01 -15.35
C GLU A 163 -0.31 -1.29 -13.84
N PHE A 164 -0.09 -2.54 -13.41
CA PHE A 164 -0.13 -2.90 -11.99
C PHE A 164 1.11 -2.38 -11.25
N TRP A 165 2.26 -2.39 -11.92
CA TRP A 165 3.50 -1.83 -11.37
C TRP A 165 3.35 -0.33 -11.11
N TRP A 166 2.88 0.45 -12.08
CA TRP A 166 2.64 1.89 -11.93
C TRP A 166 1.53 2.22 -10.93
N LEU A 167 0.50 1.37 -10.83
CA LEU A 167 -0.49 1.50 -9.76
C LEU A 167 0.19 1.35 -8.39
N ARG A 168 1.02 0.32 -8.19
CA ARG A 168 1.77 0.13 -6.94
C ARG A 168 2.75 1.28 -6.67
N MET A 169 3.44 1.80 -7.69
CA MET A 169 4.29 2.98 -7.52
C MET A 169 3.49 4.23 -7.12
N SER A 170 2.28 4.38 -7.64
CA SER A 170 1.36 5.42 -7.17
C SER A 170 1.01 5.21 -5.70
N ILE A 171 0.68 4.00 -5.27
CA ILE A 171 0.40 3.67 -3.84
C ILE A 171 1.61 4.00 -2.94
N VAL A 172 2.83 3.74 -3.42
CA VAL A 172 4.07 4.00 -2.68
C VAL A 172 4.35 5.50 -2.53
N PHE A 173 4.28 6.27 -3.63
CA PHE A 173 4.80 7.64 -3.66
C PHE A 173 3.73 8.74 -3.60
N ALA A 174 2.49 8.47 -4.01
CA ALA A 174 1.44 9.47 -4.02
C ALA A 174 1.16 10.08 -2.64
N PRO A 175 1.15 9.33 -1.51
CA PRO A 175 0.94 9.94 -0.19
C PRO A 175 1.94 11.04 0.13
N ALA A 176 3.22 10.82 -0.16
CA ALA A 176 4.26 11.82 0.08
C ALA A 176 4.12 13.04 -0.85
N LEU A 177 3.72 12.82 -2.11
CA LEU A 177 3.47 13.90 -3.07
C LEU A 177 2.26 14.74 -2.64
N ILE A 178 1.15 14.10 -2.29
CA ILE A 178 -0.07 14.77 -1.81
C ILE A 178 0.25 15.50 -0.50
N TYR A 179 1.06 14.91 0.39
CA TYR A 179 1.44 15.52 1.67
C TYR A 179 2.07 16.91 1.52
N TRP A 180 2.82 17.15 0.43
CA TRP A 180 3.37 18.49 0.15
C TRP A 180 2.27 19.55 0.04
N PHE A 181 1.12 19.20 -0.56
CA PHE A 181 0.01 20.12 -0.76
C PHE A 181 -1.05 20.03 0.33
N ASN A 182 -1.18 18.87 0.98
CA ASN A 182 -2.22 18.60 1.97
C ASN A 182 -1.72 17.61 3.03
N HIS A 183 -1.51 18.09 4.26
CA HIS A 183 -1.06 17.28 5.40
C HIS A 183 -1.98 16.10 5.74
N LEU A 184 -3.25 16.13 5.31
CA LEU A 184 -4.20 15.04 5.51
C LEU A 184 -3.86 13.78 4.68
N ALA A 185 -2.86 13.82 3.81
CA ALA A 185 -2.42 12.66 3.02
C ALA A 185 -2.09 11.42 3.86
N VAL A 186 -1.69 11.57 5.12
CA VAL A 186 -1.41 10.44 6.03
C VAL A 186 -2.66 9.58 6.27
N PHE A 187 -3.86 10.16 6.17
CA PHE A 187 -5.13 9.42 6.28
C PHE A 187 -5.39 8.45 5.13
N LEU A 188 -4.64 8.54 4.02
CA LEU A 188 -4.72 7.58 2.92
C LEU A 188 -4.00 6.26 3.23
N ILE A 189 -3.11 6.22 4.23
CA ILE A 189 -2.28 5.03 4.49
C ILE A 189 -3.12 3.75 4.69
N PRO A 190 -4.21 3.75 5.49
CA PRO A 190 -4.99 2.54 5.69
C PRO A 190 -5.65 1.99 4.43
N SER A 191 -6.22 2.86 3.61
CA SER A 191 -6.83 2.47 2.34
C SER A 191 -5.77 1.94 1.37
N LEU A 192 -4.62 2.61 1.29
CA LEU A 192 -3.52 2.22 0.40
C LEU A 192 -2.86 0.88 0.77
N TRP A 193 -2.77 0.52 2.05
CA TRP A 193 -2.25 -0.79 2.46
C TRP A 193 -3.18 -1.93 2.03
N ILE A 194 -4.49 -1.71 2.13
CA ILE A 194 -5.50 -2.67 1.67
C ILE A 194 -5.43 -2.80 0.15
N ILE A 195 -5.44 -1.67 -0.58
CA ILE A 195 -5.37 -1.65 -2.05
C ILE A 195 -4.08 -2.29 -2.54
N GLY A 196 -2.94 -1.95 -1.94
CA GLY A 196 -1.64 -2.55 -2.26
C GLY A 196 -1.68 -4.07 -2.15
N SER A 197 -2.22 -4.59 -1.04
CA SER A 197 -2.41 -6.03 -0.82
C SER A 197 -3.30 -6.68 -1.89
N LEU A 198 -4.39 -6.01 -2.29
CA LEU A 198 -5.30 -6.48 -3.33
C LEU A 198 -4.65 -6.50 -4.72
N THR A 199 -3.72 -5.57 -5.02
CA THR A 199 -3.04 -5.52 -6.33
C THR A 199 -2.21 -6.76 -6.66
N ILE A 200 -1.89 -7.60 -5.67
CA ILE A 200 -1.17 -8.85 -5.89
C ILE A 200 -2.13 -10.01 -6.10
N ILE A 201 -3.25 -10.04 -5.37
CA ILE A 201 -4.15 -11.20 -5.35
C ILE A 201 -5.17 -11.16 -6.49
N ILE A 202 -5.78 -9.99 -6.73
CA ILE A 202 -6.88 -9.83 -7.69
C ILE A 202 -6.51 -10.28 -9.11
N PRO A 203 -5.32 -9.92 -9.66
CA PRO A 203 -4.93 -10.38 -10.98
C PRO A 203 -4.91 -11.89 -11.13
N ASN A 204 -4.39 -12.60 -10.13
CA ASN A 204 -4.30 -14.06 -10.17
C ASN A 204 -5.67 -14.76 -10.08
N LEU A 205 -6.73 -14.07 -9.66
CA LEU A 205 -8.08 -14.65 -9.59
C LEU A 205 -8.87 -14.49 -10.88
N ILE A 206 -8.69 -13.34 -11.52
CA ILE A 206 -9.49 -12.96 -12.70
C ILE A 206 -8.88 -13.57 -13.96
N GLU A 207 -7.56 -13.69 -13.99
CA GLU A 207 -6.82 -14.12 -15.17
C GLU A 207 -6.51 -15.61 -15.08
N GLN A 208 -6.78 -16.32 -16.16
CA GLN A 208 -6.80 -17.79 -16.20
C GLN A 208 -5.44 -18.41 -16.52
N ASP A 209 -4.41 -17.56 -16.67
CA ASP A 209 -3.13 -17.96 -17.26
C ASP A 209 -2.08 -18.38 -16.21
N ALA A 210 -2.44 -18.34 -14.92
CA ALA A 210 -1.61 -18.77 -13.81
C ALA A 210 -2.41 -19.62 -12.82
N THR A 211 -1.71 -20.41 -11.98
CA THR A 211 -2.31 -21.07 -10.82
C THR A 211 -2.97 -20.02 -9.93
N SER A 212 -4.30 -19.97 -9.95
CA SER A 212 -5.04 -18.98 -9.20
C SER A 212 -4.94 -19.29 -7.70
N PRO A 213 -4.69 -18.29 -6.83
CA PRO A 213 -4.90 -18.47 -5.41
C PRO A 213 -6.36 -18.87 -5.22
N SER A 214 -6.61 -19.90 -4.41
CA SER A 214 -7.98 -20.31 -4.10
C SER A 214 -8.80 -19.11 -3.61
N ASN A 215 -10.09 -19.03 -3.97
CA ASN A 215 -11.02 -17.98 -3.48
C ASN A 215 -10.98 -17.82 -1.94
N GLN A 216 -10.65 -18.90 -1.22
CA GLN A 216 -10.43 -18.90 0.23
C GLN A 216 -9.31 -17.95 0.68
N ARG A 217 -8.21 -17.83 -0.08
CA ARG A 217 -7.09 -16.93 0.23
C ARG A 217 -7.47 -15.46 0.11
N LEU A 218 -8.27 -15.09 -0.90
CA LEU A 218 -8.83 -13.74 -1.01
C LEU A 218 -9.79 -13.45 0.14
N SER A 219 -10.72 -14.37 0.41
CA SER A 219 -11.66 -14.24 1.52
C SER A 219 -10.91 -14.04 2.83
N PHE A 220 -9.83 -14.80 3.06
CA PHE A 220 -8.96 -14.63 4.21
C PHE A 220 -8.34 -13.22 4.29
N LEU A 221 -7.77 -12.69 3.20
CA LEU A 221 -7.23 -11.31 3.20
C LEU A 221 -8.33 -10.27 3.51
N ILE A 222 -9.52 -10.41 2.92
CA ILE A 222 -10.65 -9.50 3.16
C ILE A 222 -11.07 -9.55 4.63
N VAL A 223 -11.21 -10.75 5.20
CA VAL A 223 -11.56 -10.94 6.61
C VAL A 223 -10.50 -10.32 7.52
N VAL A 224 -9.22 -10.57 7.28
CA VAL A 224 -8.12 -9.96 8.04
C VAL A 224 -8.18 -8.42 7.96
N SER A 225 -8.39 -7.88 6.76
CA SER A 225 -8.50 -6.43 6.56
C SER A 225 -9.68 -5.82 7.33
N LEU A 226 -10.85 -6.47 7.27
CA LEU A 226 -12.05 -6.04 8.00
C LEU A 226 -11.86 -6.14 9.51
N VAL A 227 -11.26 -7.21 10.01
CA VAL A 227 -10.98 -7.38 11.46
C VAL A 227 -10.05 -6.28 11.95
N ILE A 228 -8.96 -5.99 11.24
CA ILE A 228 -8.04 -4.91 11.62
C ILE A 228 -8.74 -3.55 11.57
N LEU A 229 -9.55 -3.27 10.54
CA LEU A 229 -10.33 -2.04 10.46
C LEU A 229 -11.32 -1.91 11.61
N MET A 230 -12.05 -2.97 11.96
CA MET A 230 -13.00 -2.94 13.07
C MET A 230 -12.32 -2.76 14.43
N LEU A 231 -11.22 -3.49 14.67
CA LEU A 231 -10.43 -3.36 15.90
C LEU A 231 -9.90 -1.93 16.07
N THR A 232 -9.41 -1.32 14.99
CA THR A 232 -8.85 0.04 15.03
C THR A 232 -9.92 1.12 15.07
N ALA A 233 -11.04 0.95 14.37
CA ALA A 233 -12.16 1.90 14.37
C ALA A 233 -12.82 2.05 15.74
N ASN A 234 -12.79 1.03 16.58
CA ASN A 234 -13.33 1.09 17.95
C ASN A 234 -12.42 1.83 18.95
N THR A 235 -11.31 2.41 18.48
CA THR A 235 -10.34 3.11 19.34
C THR A 235 -10.37 4.61 19.09
N THR A 236 -9.98 5.39 20.11
CA THR A 236 -9.90 6.86 20.01
C THR A 236 -8.86 7.33 18.97
N ASN A 237 -7.78 6.57 18.80
CA ASN A 237 -6.68 6.85 17.87
C ASN A 237 -6.60 5.82 16.74
N MET A 238 -7.66 5.74 15.93
CA MET A 238 -7.79 4.74 14.86
C MET A 238 -6.55 4.69 13.93
N LEU A 239 -6.07 5.84 13.44
CA LEU A 239 -4.94 5.90 12.51
C LEU A 239 -3.66 5.34 13.14
N SER A 240 -3.32 5.74 14.37
CA SER A 240 -2.14 5.28 15.08
C SER A 240 -2.17 3.77 15.33
N ASN A 241 -3.31 3.26 15.78
CA ASN A 241 -3.49 1.83 16.01
C ASN A 241 -3.45 1.03 14.70
N PHE A 242 -3.94 1.61 13.60
CA PHE A 242 -3.80 1.02 12.28
C PHE A 242 -2.34 0.97 11.83
N ILE A 243 -1.52 1.99 12.08
CA ILE A 243 -0.10 1.96 11.71
C ILE A 243 0.63 0.80 12.42
N LEU A 244 0.27 0.51 13.67
CA LEU A 244 0.85 -0.60 14.45
C LEU A 244 0.37 -1.97 13.95
N LEU A 245 -0.94 -2.14 13.74
CA LEU A 245 -1.55 -3.45 13.47
C LEU A 245 -1.72 -3.75 11.98
N GLY A 246 -1.87 -2.72 11.15
CA GLY A 246 -2.15 -2.81 9.71
C GLY A 246 -1.06 -3.51 8.92
N GLY A 247 0.17 -3.58 9.45
CA GLY A 247 1.27 -4.32 8.83
C GLY A 247 0.92 -5.80 8.63
N VAL A 248 0.02 -6.35 9.45
CA VAL A 248 -0.51 -7.71 9.30
C VAL A 248 -1.21 -7.91 7.95
N ILE A 249 -1.89 -6.89 7.40
CA ILE A 249 -2.54 -6.97 6.08
C ILE A 249 -1.49 -7.13 4.97
N LEU A 250 -0.40 -6.36 5.05
CA LEU A 250 0.71 -6.45 4.10
C LEU A 250 1.46 -7.79 4.23
N ILE A 251 1.67 -8.27 5.46
CA ILE A 251 2.32 -9.56 5.71
C ILE A 251 1.46 -10.70 5.19
N THR A 252 0.15 -10.69 5.43
CA THR A 252 -0.75 -11.76 4.97
C THR A 252 -0.81 -11.83 3.45
N SER A 253 -0.87 -10.69 2.75
CA SER A 253 -0.80 -10.70 1.28
C SER A 253 0.54 -11.23 0.75
N ALA A 254 1.66 -10.85 1.36
CA ALA A 254 2.98 -11.40 1.02
C ALA A 254 3.05 -12.92 1.21
N LEU A 255 2.52 -13.43 2.33
CA LEU A 255 2.49 -14.86 2.63
C LEU A 255 1.62 -15.66 1.66
N ILE A 256 0.45 -15.12 1.30
CA ILE A 256 -0.45 -15.74 0.32
C ILE A 256 0.25 -15.97 -1.02
N VAL A 257 1.06 -15.01 -1.45
CA VAL A 257 1.75 -15.01 -2.75
C VAL A 257 2.99 -15.88 -2.71
N ASN A 258 3.79 -15.81 -1.65
CA ASN A 258 4.94 -16.71 -1.48
C ASN A 258 4.49 -18.18 -1.32
N GLY A 259 3.28 -18.42 -0.82
CA GLY A 259 2.64 -19.74 -0.83
C GLY A 259 2.17 -20.23 -2.20
N LEU A 260 2.36 -19.44 -3.28
CA LEU A 260 2.21 -19.88 -4.67
C LEU A 260 3.56 -20.24 -5.32
N GLU A 261 4.71 -19.96 -4.66
CA GLU A 261 6.03 -20.38 -5.13
C GLU A 261 6.30 -21.88 -4.92
N ARG A 262 5.44 -22.58 -4.17
CA ARG A 262 5.51 -24.02 -3.87
C ARG A 262 4.39 -24.77 -4.57
#